data_AF-A0A925CEM5-F1
#
_entry.id   AF-A0A925CEM5-F1
#
_cell.length_a   1.000
_cell.length_b   1.000
_cell.length_c   1.000
_cell.angle_alpha   90.00
_cell.angle_beta   90.00
_cell.angle_gamma   90.00
#
_symmetry.space_group_name_H-M   'P 1'
#
loop_
_entity.id
_entity.type
_entity.pdbx_description
1 polymer ?
#
loop_
_entity_poly.entity_id
_entity_poly.type
_entity_poly.pdbx_seq_one_letter_code
_entity_poly.pdbx_strand_id
1 'polypeptide(L)'
;MGTFRTKNMAAVYDAFIAQGGLAGACPLCVAPTLATFKYWKIMNNKFPYDKVATMHHMLVPLQHVTEASVSREAWMEYQELKKGILNQDYEFLVEATTKKKSIPAHFHIHLLVAQD
;
A
#
# COMPACT_ATOMS: atom_id res chain seq x y z
N MET A 1 1.08 -11.37 -18.44
CA MET A 1 1.21 -10.00 -17.92
C MET A 1 2.10 -10.05 -16.69
N GLY A 2 3.13 -9.20 -16.56
CA GLY A 2 4.08 -9.28 -15.43
C GLY A 2 3.42 -8.98 -14.08
N THR A 3 3.88 -9.66 -13.02
CA THR A 3 3.50 -9.42 -11.62
C THR A 3 4.75 -9.40 -10.76
N PHE A 4 4.74 -8.60 -9.69
CA PHE A 4 5.78 -8.57 -8.65
C PHE A 4 5.55 -9.62 -7.57
N ARG A 5 4.57 -10.51 -7.77
CA ARG A 5 4.26 -11.64 -6.89
C ARG A 5 4.84 -12.93 -7.46
N THR A 6 5.22 -13.86 -6.58
CA THR A 6 5.46 -15.24 -6.97
C THR A 6 4.16 -15.87 -7.50
N LYS A 7 4.27 -17.01 -8.19
CA LYS A 7 3.08 -17.73 -8.69
C LYS A 7 2.12 -18.10 -7.56
N ASN A 8 2.66 -18.51 -6.41
CA ASN A 8 1.86 -18.90 -5.25
C ASN A 8 1.11 -17.70 -4.67
N MET A 9 1.80 -16.58 -4.43
CA MET A 9 1.16 -15.39 -3.89
C MET A 9 0.17 -14.75 -4.87
N ALA A 10 0.44 -14.82 -6.17
CA ALA A 10 -0.52 -14.42 -7.19
C ALA A 10 -1.80 -15.27 -7.12
N ALA A 11 -1.69 -16.59 -7.00
CA ALA A 11 -2.86 -17.47 -6.86
C ALA A 11 -3.67 -17.18 -5.58
N VAL A 12 -3.00 -16.90 -4.46
CA VAL A 12 -3.67 -16.49 -3.20
C VAL A 12 -4.44 -15.18 -3.38
N TYR A 13 -3.82 -14.19 -4.04
CA TYR A 13 -4.48 -12.92 -4.37
C TYR A 13 -5.68 -13.14 -5.29
N ASP A 14 -5.53 -13.90 -6.37
CA ASP A 14 -6.60 -14.16 -7.33
C ASP A 14 -7.77 -14.89 -6.68
N ALA A 15 -7.50 -15.87 -5.80
CA ALA A 15 -8.53 -16.55 -5.03
C ALA A 15 -9.28 -15.60 -4.08
N PHE A 16 -8.58 -14.68 -3.41
CA PHE A 16 -9.20 -13.67 -2.56
C PHE A 16 -10.11 -12.73 -3.35
N ILE A 17 -9.69 -12.32 -4.55
CA ILE A 17 -10.51 -11.50 -5.45
C ILE A 17 -11.74 -12.29 -5.91
N ALA A 18 -11.56 -13.55 -6.34
CA ALA A 18 -12.64 -14.41 -6.80
C ALA A 18 -13.71 -14.66 -5.72
N GLN A 19 -13.32 -14.67 -4.45
CA GLN A 19 -14.22 -14.78 -3.29
C GLN A 19 -14.90 -13.45 -2.92
N GLY A 20 -14.71 -12.39 -3.70
CA GLY A 20 -15.31 -11.08 -3.42
C GLY A 20 -14.59 -10.31 -2.31
N GLY A 21 -13.31 -10.56 -2.08
CA GLY A 21 -12.52 -9.90 -1.03
C GLY A 21 -12.44 -8.37 -1.12
N LEU A 22 -12.86 -7.78 -2.25
CA LEU A 22 -12.99 -6.33 -2.44
C LEU A 22 -14.44 -5.82 -2.50
N ALA A 23 -15.45 -6.70 -2.40
CA ALA A 23 -16.86 -6.35 -2.55
C ALA A 23 -17.52 -5.78 -1.27
N GLY A 24 -16.80 -5.80 -0.14
CA GLY A 24 -17.28 -5.34 1.16
C GLY A 24 -16.65 -4.03 1.63
N ALA A 25 -16.43 -3.91 2.94
CA ALA A 25 -15.70 -2.79 3.53
C ALA A 25 -14.28 -2.68 2.94
N CYS A 26 -13.79 -1.44 2.76
CA CYS A 26 -12.46 -1.21 2.22
C CYS A 26 -11.39 -1.97 3.04
N PRO A 27 -10.63 -2.90 2.44
CA PRO A 27 -9.62 -3.67 3.16
C PRO A 27 -8.55 -2.80 3.82
N LEU A 28 -8.22 -1.66 3.22
CA LEU A 28 -7.22 -0.72 3.75
C LEU A 28 -7.75 0.05 4.96
N CYS A 29 -9.06 0.30 5.05
CA CYS A 29 -9.65 0.96 6.22
C CYS A 29 -9.58 0.06 7.45
N VAL A 30 -9.90 -1.23 7.29
CA VAL A 30 -10.06 -2.16 8.41
C VAL A 30 -8.80 -2.91 8.82
N ALA A 31 -7.78 -2.97 7.95
CA ALA A 31 -6.62 -3.80 8.24
C ALA A 31 -5.75 -3.22 9.38
N PRO A 32 -5.06 -4.11 10.14
CA PRO A 32 -4.22 -3.72 11.27
C PRO A 32 -3.14 -2.73 10.88
N THR A 33 -2.85 -1.82 11.79
CA THR A 33 -1.89 -0.74 11.59
C THR A 33 -0.59 -1.05 12.34
N LEU A 34 0.55 -0.84 11.68
CA LEU A 34 1.89 -0.95 12.29
C LEU A 34 2.30 0.35 12.97
N ALA A 35 2.01 1.48 12.32
CA ALA A 35 2.27 2.81 12.85
C ALA A 35 1.19 3.79 12.37
N THR A 36 0.81 4.73 13.24
CA THR A 36 -0.20 5.75 12.96
C THR A 36 0.42 7.13 13.12
N PHE A 37 0.16 8.00 12.15
CA PHE A 37 0.52 9.42 12.14
C PHE A 37 -0.76 10.27 12.14
N LYS A 38 -0.65 11.58 11.93
CA LYS A 38 -1.82 12.47 12.01
C LYS A 38 -2.83 12.20 10.88
N TYR A 39 -2.34 12.01 9.66
CA TYR A 39 -3.15 11.80 8.47
C TYR A 39 -2.87 10.46 7.78
N TRP A 40 -1.79 9.78 8.15
CA TRP A 40 -1.34 8.54 7.51
C TRP A 40 -1.24 7.38 8.50
N LYS A 41 -1.26 6.17 7.97
CA LYS A 41 -0.89 4.95 8.67
C LYS A 41 -0.02 4.06 7.79
N ILE A 42 0.85 3.29 8.43
CA ILE A 42 1.63 2.23 7.80
C ILE A 42 1.00 0.88 8.19
N MET A 43 0.88 -0.01 7.21
CA MET A 43 0.33 -1.34 7.43
C MET A 43 1.02 -2.39 6.55
N ASN A 44 0.94 -3.67 6.95
CA ASN A 44 1.41 -4.76 6.11
C ASN A 44 0.57 -4.86 4.83
N ASN A 45 1.23 -5.13 3.68
CA ASN A 45 0.49 -5.58 2.51
C ASN A 45 0.12 -7.06 2.69
N LYS A 46 -1.18 -7.36 2.71
CA LYS A 46 -1.70 -8.73 2.80
C LYS A 46 -1.22 -9.62 1.64
N PHE A 47 -0.93 -9.02 0.48
CA PHE A 47 -0.47 -9.70 -0.73
C PHE A 47 0.85 -9.08 -1.21
N PRO A 48 1.96 -9.34 -0.49
CA PRO A 48 3.24 -8.68 -0.70
C PRO A 48 3.81 -8.96 -2.10
N TYR A 49 4.80 -8.17 -2.49
CA TYR A 49 5.51 -8.29 -3.76
C TYR A 49 6.71 -9.21 -3.55
N ASP A 50 6.41 -10.43 -3.10
CA ASP A 50 7.33 -11.45 -2.61
C ASP A 50 8.31 -11.99 -3.68
N LYS A 51 8.19 -11.54 -4.93
CA LYS A 51 9.17 -11.85 -5.97
C LYS A 51 10.35 -10.88 -5.98
N VAL A 52 10.16 -9.66 -5.48
CA VAL A 52 11.11 -8.54 -5.63
C VAL A 52 11.40 -7.80 -4.32
N ALA A 53 10.70 -8.13 -3.24
CA ALA A 53 10.79 -7.43 -1.98
C ALA A 53 10.77 -8.39 -0.80
N THR A 54 11.70 -8.18 0.14
CA THR A 54 11.73 -8.88 1.43
C THR A 54 10.77 -8.25 2.44
N MET A 55 10.51 -6.94 2.31
CA MET A 55 9.52 -6.21 3.08
C MET A 55 8.57 -5.45 2.15
N HIS A 56 7.26 -5.54 2.43
CA HIS A 56 6.25 -4.79 1.68
C HIS A 56 5.16 -4.27 2.63
N HIS A 57 5.27 -2.99 2.96
CA HIS A 57 4.25 -2.24 3.69
C HIS A 57 3.51 -1.28 2.76
N MET A 58 2.42 -0.70 3.26
CA MET A 58 1.66 0.33 2.57
C MET A 58 1.52 1.54 3.48
N LEU A 59 1.81 2.71 2.94
CA LEU A 59 1.40 3.99 3.52
C LEU A 59 0.03 4.36 2.96
N VAL A 60 -0.93 4.62 3.84
CA VAL A 60 -2.33 4.83 3.48
C VAL A 60 -2.88 6.02 4.28
N PRO A 61 -3.67 6.94 3.70
CA PRO A 61 -4.35 7.95 4.49
C PRO A 61 -5.33 7.30 5.47
N LEU A 62 -5.46 7.87 6.66
CA LEU A 62 -6.46 7.43 7.65
C LEU A 62 -7.89 7.58 7.12
N GLN A 63 -8.13 8.63 6.32
CA GLN A 63 -9.39 8.84 5.63
C GLN A 63 -9.46 8.01 4.34
N HIS A 64 -10.66 7.53 3.99
CA HIS A 64 -10.90 6.86 2.72
C HIS A 64 -11.02 7.90 1.60
N VAL A 65 -9.90 8.24 0.97
CA VAL A 65 -9.81 9.28 -0.06
C VAL A 65 -8.97 8.83 -1.25
N THR A 66 -9.27 9.38 -2.42
CA THR A 66 -8.41 9.24 -3.62
C THR A 66 -7.22 10.20 -3.53
N GLU A 67 -6.18 10.01 -4.35
CA GLU A 67 -5.00 10.88 -4.40
C GLU A 67 -5.37 12.36 -4.59
N ALA A 68 -6.27 12.63 -5.53
CA ALA A 68 -6.73 13.98 -5.86
C ALA A 68 -7.50 14.66 -4.71
N SER A 69 -7.97 13.88 -3.75
CA SER A 69 -8.73 14.34 -2.58
C SER A 69 -7.89 14.40 -1.30
N VAL A 70 -6.60 14.04 -1.35
CA VAL A 70 -5.70 14.18 -0.19
C VAL A 70 -5.47 15.68 0.07
N SER A 71 -5.68 16.10 1.31
CA SER A 71 -5.51 17.51 1.70
C SER A 71 -4.05 17.97 1.60
N ARG A 72 -3.85 19.28 1.49
CA ARG A 72 -2.51 19.88 1.47
C ARG A 72 -1.72 19.53 2.74
N GLU A 73 -2.36 19.55 3.89
CA GLU A 73 -1.75 19.25 5.19
C GLU A 73 -1.30 17.79 5.26
N ALA A 74 -2.12 16.86 4.73
CA ALA A 74 -1.75 15.46 4.63
C ALA A 74 -0.56 15.26 3.68
N TRP A 75 -0.54 15.96 2.55
CA TRP A 75 0.62 15.96 1.65
C TRP A 75 1.88 16.52 2.30
N MET A 76 1.77 17.59 3.09
CA MET A 76 2.91 18.13 3.85
C MET A 76 3.42 17.11 4.86
N GLU A 77 2.55 16.45 5.62
CA GLU A 77 2.98 15.37 6.53
C GLU A 77 3.66 14.23 5.77
N TYR A 78 3.15 13.81 4.62
CA TYR A 78 3.80 12.80 3.79
C TYR A 78 5.23 13.21 3.38
N GLN A 79 5.46 14.47 3.00
CA GLN A 79 6.80 14.94 2.65
C GLN A 79 7.77 14.88 3.84
N GLU A 80 7.29 15.18 5.05
CA GLU A 80 8.10 15.07 6.26
C GLU A 80 8.39 13.62 6.64
N LEU A 81 7.38 12.73 6.56
CA LEU A 81 7.58 11.29 6.75
C LEU A 81 8.58 10.73 5.73
N LYS A 82 8.50 11.18 4.48
CA LYS A 82 9.42 10.80 3.41
C LYS A 82 10.86 11.20 3.74
N LYS A 83 11.10 12.43 4.18
CA LYS A 83 12.44 12.90 4.57
C LYS A 83 12.98 12.18 5.82
N GLY A 84 12.10 11.74 6.70
CA GLY A 84 12.43 11.03 7.92
C GLY A 84 12.32 9.51 7.77
N ILE A 85 11.45 8.93 8.58
CA ILE A 85 11.35 7.47 8.80
C ILE A 85 11.23 6.65 7.51
N LEU A 86 10.56 7.16 6.45
CA LEU A 86 10.34 6.33 5.26
C LEU A 86 11.63 6.12 4.47
N ASN A 87 12.48 7.14 4.37
CA ASN A 87 13.80 7.01 3.72
C ASN A 87 14.82 6.28 4.61
N GLN A 88 14.55 6.13 5.91
CA GLN A 88 15.39 5.37 6.83
C GLN A 88 15.07 3.87 6.77
N ASP A 89 13.78 3.53 6.68
CA ASP A 89 13.30 2.15 6.83
C ASP A 89 13.01 1.45 5.49
N TYR A 90 12.85 2.19 4.39
CA TYR A 90 12.49 1.64 3.08
C TYR A 90 13.39 2.16 1.96
N GLU A 91 13.56 1.34 0.94
CA GLU A 91 14.41 1.64 -0.22
C GLU A 91 13.60 2.22 -1.38
N PHE A 92 12.35 1.75 -1.55
CA PHE A 92 11.49 2.17 -2.64
C PHE A 92 10.10 2.57 -2.16
N LEU A 93 9.62 3.69 -2.70
CA LEU A 93 8.25 4.15 -2.62
C LEU A 93 7.64 4.01 -4.01
N VAL A 94 6.69 3.09 -4.18
CA VAL A 94 6.10 2.74 -5.47
C VAL A 94 4.61 3.02 -5.45
N GLU A 95 4.13 3.72 -6.48
CA GLU A 95 2.70 3.87 -6.71
C GLU A 95 2.28 3.11 -7.96
N ALA A 96 1.25 2.27 -7.82
CA ALA A 96 0.61 1.68 -8.98
C ALA A 96 -0.23 2.73 -9.71
N THR A 97 -0.08 2.82 -11.03
CA THR A 97 -1.02 3.60 -11.86
C THR A 97 -2.42 3.00 -11.78
N THR A 98 -3.45 3.76 -12.17
CA THR A 98 -4.86 3.31 -12.16
C THR A 98 -5.09 2.01 -12.92
N LYS A 99 -4.27 1.70 -13.94
CA LYS A 99 -4.31 0.42 -14.69
C LYS A 99 -4.01 -0.81 -13.83
N LYS A 100 -3.27 -0.64 -12.73
CA LYS A 100 -2.77 -1.71 -11.87
C LYS A 100 -3.16 -1.59 -10.41
N LYS A 101 -3.80 -0.49 -10.01
CA LYS A 101 -4.26 -0.23 -8.65
C LYS A 101 -5.53 -1.04 -8.36
N SER A 102 -5.46 -1.97 -7.42
CA SER A 102 -6.58 -2.84 -7.06
C SER A 102 -7.67 -2.13 -6.25
N ILE A 103 -7.31 -1.10 -5.49
CA ILE A 103 -8.22 -0.31 -4.66
C ILE A 103 -8.06 1.16 -5.07
N PRO A 104 -8.62 1.58 -6.23
CA PRO A 104 -8.40 2.93 -6.77
C PRO A 104 -9.09 4.03 -5.93
N ALA A 105 -10.14 3.69 -5.18
CA ALA A 105 -10.89 4.63 -4.36
C ALA A 105 -10.18 5.06 -3.08
N HIS A 106 -9.13 4.33 -2.65
CA HIS A 106 -8.35 4.64 -1.46
C HIS A 106 -6.88 4.73 -1.82
N PHE A 107 -6.34 5.94 -1.74
CA PHE A 107 -4.94 6.22 -2.02
C PHE A 107 -4.02 5.39 -1.14
N HIS A 108 -2.95 4.86 -1.72
CA HIS A 108 -1.93 4.11 -1.01
C HIS A 108 -0.64 4.11 -1.80
N ILE A 109 0.47 4.09 -1.06
CA ILE A 109 1.83 4.03 -1.59
C ILE A 109 2.46 2.75 -1.06
N HIS A 110 3.09 1.97 -1.95
CA HIS A 110 3.83 0.78 -1.58
C HIS A 110 5.21 1.17 -1.05
N LEU A 111 5.56 0.67 0.13
CA LEU A 111 6.86 0.85 0.77
C LEU A 111 7.60 -0.49 0.71
N LEU A 112 8.75 -0.53 0.05
CA LEU A 112 9.46 -1.77 -0.25
C LEU A 112 10.91 -1.72 0.23
N VAL A 113 11.38 -2.87 0.71
CA VAL A 113 12.81 -3.22 0.80
C VAL A 113 13.03 -4.35 -0.20
N ALA A 114 13.96 -4.18 -1.14
CA ALA A 114 14.18 -5.12 -2.21
C ALA A 114 14.65 -6.49 -1.69
N GLN A 115 14.47 -7.49 -2.55
CA GLN A 115 15.11 -8.77 -2.40
C GLN A 115 16.38 -8.77 -3.24
N ASP A 116 17.50 -9.19 -2.63
CA ASP A 116 18.77 -9.44 -3.32
C ASP A 116 18.67 -10.63 -4.30
#